data_AF-A0A9J6ZYC2-F1
#
_entry.id   AF-A0A9J6ZYC2-F1
#
_cell.length_a   1.000
_cell.length_b   1.000
_cell.length_c   1.000
_cell.angle_alpha   90.00
_cell.angle_beta   90.00
_cell.angle_gamma   90.00
#
_symmetry.space_group_name_H-M   'P 1'
#
loop_
_entity.id
_entity.type
_entity.pdbx_description
1 polymer ?
#
loop_
_entity_poly.entity_id
_entity_poly.type
_entity_poly.pdbx_seq_one_letter_code
_entity_poly.pdbx_strand_id
1 'polypeptide(L)'
;MYRIIIILSLAGLLLAGCKTLSEREQAKHLEDTLLKYEAVIRWNAGVGAQRFLAAEQQQTANKPLRKDLRVTSYETVQGPSMLDEATAGLTVVIQYIFETEQVVHELVDQQLWKYDAETKTWHLQSPIPEFK
;
A
#
# COMPACT_ATOMS: atom_id res chain seq x y z
N MET A 1 38.08 9.28 33.11
CA MET A 1 37.07 10.14 32.44
C MET A 1 37.01 9.89 30.93
N TYR A 2 38.11 9.91 30.18
CA TYR A 2 38.11 9.68 28.70
C TYR A 2 37.51 8.33 28.25
N ARG A 3 37.75 7.24 28.99
CA ARG A 3 37.17 5.91 28.71
C ARG A 3 35.64 5.86 28.84
N ILE A 4 35.07 6.62 29.78
CA ILE A 4 33.61 6.70 29.98
C ILE A 4 32.97 7.49 28.84
N ILE A 5 33.63 8.58 28.40
CA ILE A 5 33.17 9.40 27.26
C ILE A 5 33.16 8.58 25.96
N ILE A 6 34.18 7.75 25.71
CA ILE A 6 34.23 6.88 24.52
C ILE A 6 33.09 5.84 24.55
N ILE A 7 32.84 5.20 25.69
CA ILE A 7 31.77 4.20 25.82
C ILE A 7 30.38 4.85 25.66
N LEU A 8 30.17 6.05 26.22
CA LEU A 8 28.92 6.80 26.05
C LEU A 8 28.70 7.22 24.58
N SER A 9 29.77 7.64 23.89
CA SER A 9 29.69 8.04 22.48
C SER A 9 29.38 6.84 21.56
N LEU A 10 29.93 5.66 21.85
CA LEU A 10 29.70 4.45 21.07
C LEU A 10 28.28 3.88 21.27
N ALA A 11 27.72 4.01 22.48
CA ALA A 11 26.34 3.62 22.77
C ALA A 11 25.30 4.49 22.03
N GLY A 12 25.59 5.78 21.82
CA GLY A 12 24.72 6.68 21.07
C GLY A 12 24.58 6.32 19.58
N LEU A 13 25.66 5.85 18.94
CA LEU A 13 25.62 5.43 17.53
C LEU A 13 24.79 4.15 17.31
N LEU A 14 24.74 3.25 18.29
CA LEU A 14 24.00 1.98 18.17
C LEU A 14 22.47 2.19 18.16
N LEU A 15 21.97 3.22 18.88
CA LEU A 15 20.53 3.51 18.96
C LEU A 15 19.98 4.16 17.68
N ALA A 16 20.78 5.02 17.01
CA ALA A 16 20.39 5.64 15.74
C ALA A 16 20.30 4.62 14.58
N GLY A 17 21.06 3.52 14.66
CA GLY A 17 21.03 2.44 13.68
C GLY A 17 19.72 1.64 13.67
N CYS A 18 19.10 1.42 14.83
CA CYS A 18 17.87 0.63 14.92
C CYS A 18 16.66 1.33 14.28
N LYS A 19 16.47 2.65 14.52
CA LYS A 19 15.32 3.39 13.95
C LYS A 19 15.40 3.45 12.41
N THR A 20 16.60 3.68 11.89
CA THR A 20 16.83 3.75 10.43
C THR A 20 16.59 2.40 9.74
N LEU A 21 16.96 1.30 10.40
CA LEU A 21 16.73 -0.05 9.88
C LEU A 21 15.24 -0.38 9.79
N SER A 22 14.47 -0.07 10.84
CA SER A 22 13.02 -0.32 10.86
C SER A 22 12.28 0.48 9.80
N GLU A 23 12.63 1.74 9.58
CA GLU A 23 12.01 2.58 8.54
C GLU A 23 12.27 2.02 7.13
N ARG A 24 13.51 1.55 6.88
CA ARG A 24 13.88 0.94 5.60
C ARG A 24 13.13 -0.38 5.36
N GLU A 25 13.00 -1.22 6.39
CA GLU A 25 12.22 -2.45 6.31
C GLU A 25 10.75 -2.15 6.01
N GLN A 26 10.16 -1.18 6.73
CA GLN A 26 8.78 -0.77 6.54
C GLN A 26 8.52 -0.25 5.12
N ALA A 27 9.42 0.58 4.58
CA ALA A 27 9.35 1.09 3.20
C ALA A 27 9.42 -0.05 2.17
N LYS A 28 10.34 -1.02 2.36
CA LYS A 28 10.42 -2.21 1.50
C LYS A 28 9.14 -3.05 1.55
N HIS A 29 8.60 -3.24 2.75
CA HIS A 29 7.32 -3.94 2.93
C HIS A 29 6.16 -3.19 2.25
N LEU A 30 6.20 -1.87 2.20
CA LEU A 30 5.21 -1.06 1.46
C LEU A 30 5.30 -1.35 -0.03
N GLU A 31 6.50 -1.24 -0.62
CA GLU A 31 6.74 -1.52 -2.05
C GLU A 31 6.24 -2.93 -2.44
N ASP A 32 6.61 -3.96 -1.66
CA ASP A 32 6.15 -5.33 -1.89
C ASP A 32 4.62 -5.46 -1.80
N THR A 33 3.98 -4.71 -0.90
CA THR A 33 2.53 -4.70 -0.75
C THR A 33 1.85 -4.03 -1.94
N LEU A 34 2.38 -2.89 -2.40
CA LEU A 34 1.85 -2.14 -3.54
C LEU A 34 1.95 -2.96 -4.84
N LEU A 35 3.06 -3.68 -5.07
CA LEU A 35 3.21 -4.58 -6.21
C LEU A 35 2.16 -5.71 -6.19
N LYS A 36 1.89 -6.29 -5.02
CA LYS A 36 0.85 -7.31 -4.85
C LYS A 36 -0.55 -6.75 -5.04
N TYR A 37 -0.78 -5.51 -4.61
CA TYR A 37 -2.05 -4.81 -4.76
C TYR A 37 -2.32 -4.51 -6.23
N GLU A 38 -1.35 -3.93 -6.94
CA GLU A 38 -1.44 -3.68 -8.38
C GLU A 38 -1.76 -4.95 -9.15
N ALA A 39 -1.04 -6.05 -8.88
CA ALA A 39 -1.29 -7.33 -9.54
C ALA A 39 -2.73 -7.81 -9.29
N VAL A 40 -3.26 -7.62 -8.07
CA VAL A 40 -4.65 -7.95 -7.77
C VAL A 40 -5.63 -7.05 -8.48
N ILE A 41 -5.39 -5.75 -8.55
CA ILE A 41 -6.26 -4.85 -9.30
C ILE A 41 -6.29 -5.26 -10.77
N ARG A 42 -5.16 -5.63 -11.35
CA ARG A 42 -5.09 -6.06 -12.76
C ARG A 42 -5.86 -7.35 -13.04
N TRP A 43 -5.86 -8.32 -12.12
CA TRP A 43 -6.38 -9.67 -12.37
C TRP A 43 -7.68 -10.02 -11.62
N ASN A 44 -8.00 -9.36 -10.51
CA ASN A 44 -9.11 -9.67 -9.60
C ASN A 44 -9.53 -8.45 -8.75
N ALA A 45 -9.80 -7.31 -9.41
CA ALA A 45 -9.92 -5.99 -8.75
C ALA A 45 -10.98 -5.87 -7.64
N GLY A 46 -12.02 -6.71 -7.67
CA GLY A 46 -13.10 -6.68 -6.67
C GLY A 46 -12.81 -7.53 -5.44
N VAL A 47 -12.81 -8.85 -5.62
CA VAL A 47 -12.71 -9.81 -4.50
C VAL A 47 -11.28 -9.87 -3.97
N GLY A 48 -10.28 -9.80 -4.86
CA GLY A 48 -8.88 -9.89 -4.46
C GLY A 48 -8.42 -8.69 -3.64
N ALA A 49 -8.96 -7.49 -3.89
CA ALA A 49 -8.51 -6.25 -3.23
C ALA A 49 -8.94 -6.16 -1.76
N GLN A 50 -10.04 -6.84 -1.39
CA GLN A 50 -10.53 -6.89 0.01
C GLN A 50 -9.50 -7.47 0.98
N ARG A 51 -8.58 -8.33 0.52
CA ARG A 51 -7.54 -8.91 1.39
C ARG A 51 -6.53 -7.89 1.93
N PHE A 52 -6.50 -6.68 1.37
CA PHE A 52 -5.62 -5.60 1.81
C PHE A 52 -6.29 -4.68 2.84
N LEU A 53 -7.61 -4.78 3.04
CA LEU A 53 -8.30 -4.03 4.10
C LEU A 53 -7.98 -4.65 5.48
N ALA A 54 -8.11 -3.86 6.55
CA ALA A 54 -8.05 -4.41 7.91
C ALA A 54 -9.24 -5.35 8.17
N ALA A 55 -9.08 -6.33 9.07
CA ALA A 55 -10.07 -7.39 9.31
C ALA A 55 -11.50 -6.87 9.58
N GLU A 56 -11.62 -5.77 10.32
CA GLU A 56 -12.90 -5.11 10.61
C GLU A 56 -13.57 -4.55 9.34
N GLN A 57 -12.78 -4.01 8.41
CA GLN A 57 -13.26 -3.45 7.15
C GLN A 57 -13.61 -4.56 6.13
N GLN A 58 -12.96 -5.72 6.20
CA GLN A 58 -13.25 -6.85 5.31
C GLN A 58 -14.67 -7.40 5.48
N GLN A 59 -15.20 -7.37 6.69
CA GLN A 59 -16.54 -7.89 7.00
C GLN A 59 -17.65 -7.06 6.34
N THR A 60 -17.40 -5.78 6.07
CA THR A 60 -18.37 -4.85 5.47
C THR A 60 -18.13 -4.65 3.98
N ALA A 61 -16.89 -4.83 3.51
CA ALA A 61 -16.50 -4.66 2.12
C ALA A 61 -16.89 -5.89 1.27
N ASN A 62 -18.17 -6.06 0.94
CA ASN A 62 -18.60 -7.09 0.00
C ASN A 62 -18.68 -6.52 -1.43
N LYS A 63 -17.57 -6.62 -2.18
CA LYS A 63 -17.54 -6.23 -3.60
C LYS A 63 -17.53 -7.47 -4.50
N PRO A 64 -18.56 -7.68 -5.34
CA PRO A 64 -18.63 -8.86 -6.20
C PRO A 64 -17.52 -8.84 -7.24
N LEU A 65 -17.12 -10.04 -7.69
CA LEU A 65 -16.21 -10.19 -8.82
C LEU A 65 -16.91 -9.74 -10.11
N ARG A 66 -16.41 -8.68 -10.73
CA ARG A 66 -16.79 -8.25 -12.08
C ARG A 66 -15.97 -9.08 -13.08
N LYS A 67 -16.58 -10.09 -13.69
CA LYS A 67 -15.90 -10.98 -14.66
C LYS A 67 -15.70 -10.32 -16.02
N ASP A 68 -16.55 -9.34 -16.32
CA ASP A 68 -16.54 -8.48 -17.50
C ASP A 68 -15.49 -7.37 -17.41
N LEU A 69 -14.90 -7.12 -16.24
CA LEU A 69 -13.93 -6.05 -16.05
C LEU A 69 -12.51 -6.51 -16.44
N ARG A 70 -11.86 -5.74 -17.32
CA ARG A 70 -10.44 -5.91 -17.63
C ARG A 70 -9.69 -4.60 -17.42
N VAL A 71 -8.73 -4.62 -16.52
CA VAL A 71 -7.78 -3.50 -16.34
C VAL A 71 -6.71 -3.56 -17.42
N THR A 72 -6.55 -2.47 -18.16
CA THR A 72 -5.61 -2.33 -19.27
C THR A 72 -4.35 -1.56 -18.86
N SER A 73 -4.47 -0.63 -17.91
CA SER A 73 -3.34 0.12 -17.35
C SER A 73 -3.50 0.35 -15.85
N TYR A 74 -2.37 0.40 -15.16
CA TYR A 74 -2.25 0.83 -13.76
C TYR A 74 -0.96 1.63 -13.68
N GLU A 75 -1.08 2.94 -13.53
CA GLU A 75 0.05 3.87 -13.56
C GLU A 75 0.11 4.66 -12.26
N THR A 76 1.30 4.69 -11.64
CA THR A 76 1.51 5.51 -10.44
C THR A 76 1.86 6.94 -10.87
N VAL A 77 0.91 7.87 -10.70
CA VAL A 77 1.10 9.28 -11.02
C VAL A 77 1.70 10.07 -9.86
N GLN A 78 1.49 9.61 -8.63
CA GLN A 78 2.18 10.09 -7.44
C GLN A 78 2.68 8.88 -6.66
N GLY A 79 4.00 8.74 -6.57
CA GLY A 79 4.66 7.65 -5.86
C GLY A 79 4.30 7.59 -4.38
N PRO A 80 4.56 6.44 -3.72
CA PRO A 80 4.31 6.29 -2.30
C PRO A 80 5.11 7.33 -1.51
N SER A 81 4.41 8.09 -0.67
CA SER A 81 4.99 9.09 0.21
C SER A 81 4.47 8.87 1.62
N MET A 82 5.38 8.88 2.61
CA MET A 82 5.01 8.77 4.01
C MET A 82 4.34 10.08 4.45
N LEU A 83 3.12 9.98 4.97
CA LEU A 83 2.38 11.10 5.55
C LEU A 83 2.70 11.26 7.05
N ASP A 84 2.99 10.14 7.72
CA ASP A 84 3.49 10.04 9.10
C ASP A 84 4.34 8.76 9.25
N GLU A 85 4.70 8.36 10.48
CA GLU A 85 5.53 7.16 10.73
C GLU A 85 4.87 5.84 10.29
N ALA A 86 3.54 5.77 10.21
CA ALA A 86 2.78 4.55 9.92
C ALA A 86 1.81 4.69 8.74
N THR A 87 1.74 5.85 8.09
CA THR A 87 0.76 6.12 7.02
C THR A 87 1.47 6.53 5.75
N ALA A 88 1.08 5.95 4.63
CA ALA A 88 1.58 6.30 3.31
C ALA A 88 0.44 6.61 2.34
N GLY A 89 0.64 7.63 1.50
CA GLY A 89 -0.28 7.99 0.42
C GLY A 89 0.36 7.73 -0.95
N LEU A 90 -0.44 7.26 -1.91
CA LEU A 90 -0.10 7.27 -3.32
C LEU A 90 -1.34 7.57 -4.18
N THR A 91 -1.11 8.04 -5.40
CA THR A 91 -2.17 8.25 -6.39
C THR A 91 -1.84 7.46 -7.64
N VAL A 92 -2.83 6.72 -8.13
CA VAL A 92 -2.70 5.92 -9.35
C VAL A 92 -3.82 6.25 -10.34
N VAL A 93 -3.53 6.12 -11.62
CA VAL A 93 -4.50 6.17 -12.70
C VAL A 93 -4.69 4.74 -13.20
N ILE A 94 -5.94 4.30 -13.23
CA ILE A 94 -6.33 2.95 -13.65
C ILE A 94 -7.18 3.09 -14.90
N GLN A 95 -6.74 2.45 -15.98
CA GLN A 95 -7.53 2.33 -17.20
C GLN A 95 -8.11 0.94 -17.31
N TYR A 96 -9.36 0.86 -17.73
CA TYR A 96 -10.08 -0.41 -17.81
C TYR A 96 -11.12 -0.39 -18.93
N ILE A 97 -11.59 -1.58 -19.30
CA ILE A 97 -12.69 -1.80 -20.23
C ILE A 97 -13.67 -2.80 -19.62
N PHE A 98 -14.92 -2.76 -20.07
CA PHE A 98 -15.84 -3.87 -19.87
C PHE A 98 -15.85 -4.74 -21.13
N GLU A 99 -15.85 -6.07 -21.01
CA GLU A 99 -15.85 -6.96 -22.18
C GLU A 99 -17.08 -6.74 -23.09
N THR A 100 -18.18 -6.25 -22.51
CA THR A 100 -19.40 -5.87 -23.22
C THR A 100 -19.29 -4.53 -23.95
N GLU A 101 -18.32 -3.68 -23.59
CA GLU A 101 -18.19 -2.30 -24.06
C GLU A 101 -16.73 -2.00 -24.42
N GLN A 102 -16.45 -1.76 -25.70
CA GLN A 102 -15.09 -1.45 -26.17
C GLN A 102 -14.69 0.03 -25.92
N VAL A 103 -15.09 0.57 -24.78
CA VAL A 103 -14.77 1.93 -24.34
C VAL A 103 -13.70 1.84 -23.27
N VAL A 104 -12.64 2.62 -23.42
CA VAL A 104 -11.63 2.78 -22.37
C VAL A 104 -12.14 3.78 -21.35
N HIS A 105 -12.29 3.30 -20.13
CA HIS A 105 -12.58 4.12 -18.95
C HIS A 105 -11.29 4.41 -18.21
N GLU A 106 -11.27 5.54 -17.52
CA GLU A 106 -10.17 5.95 -16.66
C GLU A 106 -10.73 6.33 -15.29
N LEU A 107 -10.05 5.88 -14.24
CA LEU A 107 -10.33 6.32 -12.87
C LEU A 107 -9.03 6.71 -12.18
N VAL A 108 -9.12 7.75 -11.35
CA VAL A 108 -8.05 8.17 -10.44
C VAL A 108 -8.35 7.57 -9.08
N ASP A 109 -7.39 6.81 -8.55
CA ASP A 109 -7.50 6.19 -7.24
C ASP A 109 -6.47 6.81 -6.29
N GLN A 110 -6.99 7.42 -5.23
CA GLN A 110 -6.22 8.06 -4.16
C GLN A 110 -6.14 7.09 -2.98
N GLN A 111 -4.99 6.44 -2.85
CA GLN A 111 -4.81 5.37 -1.89
C GLN A 111 -4.18 5.86 -0.61
N LEU A 112 -4.76 5.42 0.51
CA LEU A 112 -4.21 5.63 1.84
C LEU A 112 -3.87 4.27 2.45
N TRP A 113 -2.64 4.10 2.88
CA TRP A 113 -2.13 2.86 3.46
C TRP A 113 -1.68 3.11 4.89
N LYS A 114 -2.01 2.18 5.80
CA LYS A 114 -1.60 2.22 7.20
C LYS A 114 -0.86 0.96 7.58
N TYR A 115 0.30 1.14 8.19
CA TYR A 115 1.13 0.06 8.71
C TYR A 115 0.58 -0.39 10.06
N ASP A 116 0.37 -1.69 10.18
CA ASP A 116 0.08 -2.36 11.43
C ASP A 116 1.36 -3.00 11.97
N ALA A 117 1.83 -2.51 13.11
CA ALA A 117 3.04 -2.97 13.76
C ALA A 117 2.89 -4.37 14.38
N GLU A 118 1.68 -4.80 14.72
CA GLU A 118 1.40 -6.11 15.32
C GLU A 118 1.53 -7.21 14.25
N THR A 119 0.91 -7.00 13.10
CA THR A 119 0.96 -7.95 11.97
C THR A 119 2.17 -7.72 11.05
N LYS A 120 2.85 -6.57 11.19
CA LYS A 120 3.91 -6.09 10.27
C LYS A 120 3.44 -6.00 8.82
N THR A 121 2.18 -5.63 8.61
CA THR A 121 1.59 -5.53 7.28
C THR A 121 0.98 -4.15 7.01
N TRP A 122 0.88 -3.81 5.73
CA TRP A 122 0.25 -2.58 5.28
C TRP A 122 -1.20 -2.86 4.88
N HIS A 123 -2.11 -2.09 5.44
CA HIS A 123 -3.54 -2.18 5.15
C HIS A 123 -4.01 -0.96 4.36
N LEU A 124 -4.82 -1.20 3.33
CA LEU A 124 -5.53 -0.17 2.61
C LEU A 124 -6.62 0.40 3.52
N GLN A 125 -6.60 1.72 3.70
CA GLN A 125 -7.57 2.48 4.49
C GLN A 125 -8.62 3.16 3.60
N SER A 126 -8.23 3.53 2.37
CA SER A 126 -9.18 4.08 1.40
C SER A 126 -10.12 3.00 0.85
N PRO A 127 -11.28 3.37 0.30
CA PRO A 127 -12.18 2.41 -0.35
C PRO A 127 -11.53 1.75 -1.58
N ILE A 128 -11.93 0.52 -1.88
CA ILE A 128 -11.52 -0.17 -3.12
C ILE A 128 -12.12 0.54 -4.33
N PRO A 129 -11.34 0.81 -5.40
CA PRO A 129 -11.78 1.52 -6.61
C PRO A 129 -13.08 0.98 -7.19
N GLU A 130 -14.03 1.86 -7.49
CA GLU A 130 -15.32 1.52 -8.08
C GLU A 130 -15.30 1.69 -9.60
N PHE A 131 -15.29 0.56 -10.31
CA PHE A 131 -15.36 0.50 -11.76
C PHE A 131 -16.81 0.65 -12.21
N LYS A 132 -17.11 1.75 -12.90
CA LYS A 132 -18.44 2.09 -13.43
C LYS A 132 -18.43 2.21 -14.94
#